data_AF-A0A015LEW5-F1
#
_entry.id   AF-A0A015LEW5-F1
#
_cell.length_a   1.000
_cell.length_b   1.000
_cell.length_c   1.000
_cell.angle_alpha   90.00
_cell.angle_beta   90.00
_cell.angle_gamma   90.00
#
_symmetry.space_group_name_H-M   'P 1'
#
loop_
_entity.id
_entity.type
_entity.pdbx_description
1 polymer ?
#
loop_
_entity_poly.entity_id
_entity_poly.type
_entity_poly.pdbx_seq_one_letter_code
_entity_poly.pdbx_strand_id
1 'polypeptide(L)'
;MKNTLFKAADNSFVQRLGFLSSNPHFESRGSKFLVKHYAGDVLYSIPGMTDKNKDQLVKDILELVASSDNKFLSALFPNRVDKDSKKRPPTASDKIKVRE
;
A
#
# COMPACT_ATOMS: atom_id res chain seq x y z
N MET A 1 -0.13 15.54 -12.00
CA MET A 1 -0.42 15.75 -10.56
C MET A 1 -0.36 14.48 -9.71
N LYS A 2 -0.92 13.32 -10.14
CA LYS A 2 -0.89 12.07 -9.33
C LYS A 2 0.53 11.56 -9.00
N ASN A 3 1.49 11.61 -9.95
CA ASN A 3 2.88 11.17 -9.69
C ASN A 3 3.62 11.97 -8.61
N THR A 4 3.24 13.23 -8.37
CA THR A 4 3.96 14.11 -7.43
C THR A 4 3.62 13.75 -5.98
N LEU A 5 2.38 13.31 -5.70
CA LEU A 5 1.92 12.93 -4.37
C LEU A 5 2.56 11.61 -3.90
N PHE A 6 2.65 10.62 -4.78
CA PHE A 6 3.29 9.34 -4.45
C PHE A 6 4.79 9.51 -4.22
N LYS A 7 5.45 10.35 -5.02
CA LYS A 7 6.85 10.70 -4.82
C LYS A 7 7.09 11.39 -3.48
N ALA A 8 6.18 12.28 -3.04
CA ALA A 8 6.26 12.92 -1.73
C ALA A 8 6.06 11.93 -0.56
N ALA A 9 5.12 10.99 -0.72
CA ALA A 9 4.88 9.93 0.27
C ALA A 9 6.09 8.97 0.39
N ASP A 10 6.66 8.55 -0.75
CA ASP A 10 7.87 7.72 -0.79
C ASP A 10 9.07 8.45 -0.17
N ASN A 11 9.24 9.75 -0.44
CA ASN A 11 10.29 10.55 0.20
C ASN A 11 10.11 10.61 1.73
N SER A 12 8.88 10.79 2.20
CA SER A 12 8.56 10.78 3.64
C SER A 12 8.84 9.42 4.26
N PHE A 13 8.62 8.33 3.51
CA PHE A 13 8.95 6.98 3.92
C PHE A 13 10.47 6.78 4.02
N VAL A 14 11.27 7.26 3.06
CA VAL A 14 12.75 7.25 3.14
C VAL A 14 13.25 7.94 4.40
N GLN A 15 12.70 9.11 4.74
CA GLN A 15 13.08 9.84 5.96
C GLN A 15 12.81 9.01 7.21
N ARG A 16 11.66 8.32 7.27
CA ARG A 16 11.32 7.43 8.40
C ARG A 16 12.22 6.19 8.47
N LEU A 17 12.61 5.63 7.34
CA LEU A 17 13.56 4.53 7.27
C LEU A 17 14.95 4.92 7.80
N GLY A 18 15.34 6.18 7.69
CA GLY A 18 16.59 6.69 8.26
C GLY A 18 16.71 6.48 9.77
N PHE A 19 15.59 6.49 10.51
CA PHE A 19 15.58 6.21 11.96
C PHE A 19 15.91 4.75 12.31
N LEU A 20 15.80 3.83 11.35
CA LEU A 20 16.11 2.42 11.53
C LEU A 20 17.59 2.10 11.26
N SER A 21 18.41 3.11 10.93
CA SER A 21 19.85 2.93 10.62
C SER A 21 20.69 2.33 11.74
N SER A 22 20.21 2.36 12.99
CA SER A 22 20.85 1.71 14.13
C SER A 22 20.57 0.20 14.22
N ASN A 23 19.62 -0.32 13.45
CA ASN A 23 19.24 -1.73 13.50
C ASN A 23 20.22 -2.57 12.66
N PRO A 24 20.86 -3.62 13.23
CA PRO A 24 21.84 -4.44 12.52
C PRO A 24 21.27 -5.20 11.31
N HIS A 25 19.95 -5.40 11.26
CA HIS A 25 19.23 -6.08 10.19
C HIS A 25 18.68 -5.14 9.11
N PHE A 26 19.01 -3.85 9.18
CA PHE A 26 18.51 -2.85 8.24
C PHE A 26 19.64 -1.98 7.69
N GLU A 27 19.60 -1.71 6.39
CA GLU A 27 20.53 -0.77 5.75
C GLU A 27 19.78 0.11 4.74
N SER A 28 19.96 1.42 4.83
CA SER A 28 19.36 2.38 3.90
C SER A 28 20.33 2.72 2.76
N ARG A 29 19.87 2.63 1.51
CA ARG A 29 20.65 2.90 0.28
C ARG A 29 19.91 3.86 -0.65
N GLY A 30 19.66 5.07 -0.17
CA GLY A 30 19.02 6.13 -0.96
C GLY A 30 17.58 5.79 -1.34
N SER A 31 17.35 5.40 -2.59
CA SER A 31 16.02 4.99 -3.10
C SER A 31 15.71 3.49 -2.91
N LYS A 32 16.59 2.77 -2.22
CA LYS A 32 16.44 1.35 -1.87
C LYS A 32 16.78 1.15 -0.39
N PHE A 33 16.32 0.05 0.18
CA PHE A 33 16.74 -0.39 1.51
C PHE A 33 16.92 -1.90 1.51
N LEU A 34 17.84 -2.38 2.34
CA LEU A 34 18.14 -3.78 2.50
C LEU A 34 17.61 -4.23 3.86
N VAL A 35 16.97 -5.40 3.86
CA VAL A 35 16.56 -6.11 5.07
C VAL A 35 17.30 -7.44 5.10
N LYS A 36 17.98 -7.70 6.22
CA LYS A 36 18.66 -8.96 6.45
C LYS A 36 17.65 -9.95 7.01
N HIS A 37 17.03 -10.73 6.14
CA HIS A 37 16.08 -11.78 6.54
C HIS A 37 16.83 -13.02 7.02
N TYR A 38 16.11 -13.93 7.69
CA TYR A 38 16.66 -15.22 8.13
C TYR A 38 17.25 -16.06 6.97
N ALA A 39 16.70 -15.88 5.76
CA ALA A 39 17.12 -16.58 4.53
C ALA A 39 18.11 -15.77 3.68
N GLY A 40 18.61 -14.63 4.17
CA GLY A 40 19.56 -13.77 3.48
C GLY A 40 19.07 -12.34 3.24
N ASP A 41 19.91 -11.57 2.56
CA ASP A 41 19.71 -10.15 2.36
C ASP A 41 18.80 -9.88 1.16
N VAL A 42 17.75 -9.09 1.38
CA VAL A 42 16.82 -8.69 0.32
C VAL A 42 16.83 -7.18 0.16
N LEU A 43 17.09 -6.72 -1.06
CA LEU A 43 17.10 -5.32 -1.43
C LEU A 43 15.76 -4.89 -2.02
N TYR A 44 15.06 -3.99 -1.32
CA TYR A 44 13.76 -3.46 -1.71
C TYR A 44 13.89 -2.09 -2.38
N SER A 45 13.08 -1.87 -3.42
CA SER A 45 12.99 -0.57 -4.10
C SER A 45 11.83 0.24 -3.53
N ILE A 46 12.11 1.49 -3.15
CA ILE A 46 11.15 2.39 -2.53
C ILE A 46 10.15 3.02 -3.52
N PRO A 47 10.53 3.35 -4.78
CA PRO A 47 9.59 4.00 -5.70
C PRO A 47 8.29 3.22 -5.90
N GLY A 48 7.16 3.87 -5.60
CA GLY A 48 5.81 3.31 -5.70
C GLY A 48 5.45 2.34 -4.58
N MET A 49 6.30 2.14 -3.57
CA MET A 49 6.04 1.21 -2.48
C MET A 49 4.86 1.67 -1.61
N THR A 50 4.73 2.97 -1.34
CA THR A 50 3.63 3.51 -0.53
C THR A 50 2.28 3.41 -1.24
N ASP A 51 2.26 3.55 -2.57
CA ASP A 51 1.05 3.40 -3.38
C ASP A 51 0.58 1.95 -3.45
N LYS A 52 1.51 1.01 -3.72
CA LYS A 52 1.23 -0.43 -3.66
C LYS A 52 0.66 -0.86 -2.31
N ASN A 53 1.17 -0.28 -1.22
CA ASN A 53 0.66 -0.58 0.12
C ASN A 53 -0.74 0.01 0.37
N LYS A 54 -1.10 1.13 -0.28
CA LYS A 54 -2.40 1.78 -0.07
C LYS A 54 -3.56 0.84 -0.43
N ASP A 55 -3.40 0.04 -1.50
CA ASP A 55 -4.31 -1.04 -1.90
C ASP A 55 -5.80 -0.64 -1.86
N GLN A 56 -6.08 0.55 -2.40
CA GLN A 56 -7.41 1.15 -2.45
C GLN A 56 -7.91 1.16 -3.89
N LEU A 57 -9.07 0.55 -4.11
CA LEU A 57 -9.90 0.78 -5.28
C LEU A 57 -10.54 2.17 -5.21
N VAL A 58 -10.60 2.86 -6.34
CA VAL A 58 -11.27 4.16 -6.46
C VAL A 58 -12.78 3.94 -6.28
N LYS A 59 -13.43 4.78 -5.46
CA LYS A 59 -14.87 4.68 -5.17
C LYS A 59 -15.71 4.69 -6.45
N ASP A 60 -15.35 5.54 -7.42
CA ASP A 60 -16.05 5.65 -8.71
C ASP A 60 -16.06 4.32 -9.50
N ILE A 61 -14.97 3.53 -9.44
CA ILE A 61 -14.89 2.22 -10.11
C ILE A 61 -15.82 1.24 -9.42
N LEU A 62 -15.88 1.25 -8.09
CA LEU A 62 -16.78 0.40 -7.32
C LEU A 62 -18.25 0.76 -7.57
N GLU A 63 -18.56 2.06 -7.70
CA GLU A 63 -19.91 2.52 -8.08
C GLU A 63 -20.29 2.09 -9.50
N LEU A 64 -19.37 2.20 -10.46
CA LEU A 64 -19.59 1.73 -11.82
C LEU A 64 -19.90 0.22 -11.86
N VAL A 65 -19.11 -0.57 -11.14
CA VAL A 65 -19.32 -2.03 -11.03
C VAL A 65 -20.66 -2.33 -10.34
N ALA A 66 -21.05 -1.56 -9.34
CA ALA A 66 -22.33 -1.70 -8.66
C ALA A 66 -23.55 -1.32 -9.53
N SER A 67 -23.37 -0.41 -10.50
CA SER A 67 -24.40 -0.05 -11.49
C SER A 67 -24.53 -1.05 -12.64
N SER A 68 -23.66 -2.05 -12.73
CA SER A 68 -23.71 -3.05 -13.80
C SER A 68 -24.79 -4.10 -13.51
N ASP A 69 -25.58 -4.46 -14.52
CA ASP A 69 -26.56 -5.55 -14.44
C ASP A 69 -25.91 -6.96 -14.45
N ASN A 70 -24.58 -7.05 -14.55
CA ASN A 70 -23.88 -8.32 -14.57
C ASN A 70 -23.79 -8.93 -13.16
N LYS A 71 -24.56 -9.99 -12.93
CA LYS A 71 -24.58 -10.74 -11.66
C LYS A 71 -23.21 -11.25 -11.20
N PHE A 72 -22.29 -11.57 -12.13
CA PHE A 72 -20.92 -11.98 -11.78
C PHE A 72 -20.14 -10.82 -11.16
N LEU A 73 -20.27 -9.61 -11.71
CA LEU A 73 -19.62 -8.43 -11.18
C LEU A 73 -20.18 -8.04 -9.81
N SER A 74 -21.50 -8.13 -9.62
CA SER A 74 -22.13 -7.90 -8.31
C SER A 74 -21.69 -8.94 -7.25
N ALA A 75 -21.46 -10.19 -7.66
CA ALA A 75 -20.99 -11.25 -6.76
C ALA A 75 -19.53 -11.07 -6.32
N LEU A 76 -18.67 -10.49 -7.17
CA LEU A 76 -17.28 -10.19 -6.82
C LEU A 76 -17.14 -9.03 -5.83
N PHE A 77 -18.08 -8.09 -5.86
CA PHE A 77 -18.08 -6.90 -5.01
C PHE A 77 -19.40 -6.76 -4.22
N PRO A 78 -19.65 -7.65 -3.24
CA PRO A 78 -20.91 -7.69 -2.51
C PRO A 78 -21.08 -6.51 -1.53
N ASN A 79 -19.98 -5.87 -1.15
CA ASN A 79 -19.99 -4.77 -0.18
C ASN A 79 -20.35 -3.45 -0.85
N ARG A 80 -21.41 -2.80 -0.39
CA ARG A 80 -21.78 -1.45 -0.84
C ARG A 80 -20.74 -0.43 -0.38
N VAL A 81 -20.35 0.45 -1.29
CA VAL A 81 -19.39 1.53 -0.99
C VAL A 81 -20.06 2.52 -0.04
N ASP A 82 -19.52 2.63 1.17
CA ASP A 82 -19.90 3.70 2.09
C ASP A 82 -19.27 5.02 1.60
N LYS A 83 -20.14 5.92 1.13
CA LYS A 83 -19.74 7.23 0.57
C LYS A 83 -19.20 8.15 1.67
N ASP A 84 -19.74 8.04 2.89
CA ASP A 84 -19.51 8.97 4.01
C ASP A 84 -18.45 8.48 5.00
N SER A 85 -18.05 7.21 4.91
CA SER A 85 -16.97 6.68 5.74
C SER A 85 -15.65 7.42 5.47
N LYS A 86 -15.24 8.21 6.47
CA LYS A 86 -13.91 8.83 6.58
C LYS A 86 -12.88 7.87 7.19
N LYS A 87 -13.26 6.63 7.51
CA LYS A 87 -12.32 5.65 8.06
C LYS A 87 -11.29 5.32 6.99
N ARG A 88 -10.01 5.40 7.37
CA ARG A 88 -8.93 4.96 6.50
C ARG A 88 -9.10 3.44 6.29
N PRO A 89 -9.32 2.97 5.06
CA PRO A 89 -9.46 1.54 4.81
C PRO A 89 -8.12 0.84 5.07
N PRO A 90 -8.15 -0.46 5.39
CA PRO A 90 -6.95 -1.23 5.72
C PRO A 90 -6.00 -1.28 4.53
N THR A 91 -4.70 -1.08 4.80
CA THR A 91 -3.64 -1.20 3.79
C THR A 91 -3.36 -2.67 3.45
N ALA A 92 -2.61 -2.94 2.38
CA ALA A 92 -2.15 -4.29 2.07
C ALA A 92 -1.40 -4.90 3.25
N SER A 93 -0.51 -4.12 3.89
CA SER A 93 0.26 -4.56 5.06
C SER A 93 -0.64 -4.90 6.25
N ASP A 94 -1.71 -4.12 6.51
CA ASP A 94 -2.67 -4.42 7.59
C ASP A 94 -3.37 -5.78 7.33
N LYS A 95 -3.74 -6.04 6.07
CA LYS A 95 -4.38 -7.29 5.67
C LYS A 95 -3.44 -8.51 5.73
N ILE A 96 -2.14 -8.30 5.50
CA ILE A 96 -1.14 -9.36 5.64
C ILE A 96 -0.91 -9.66 7.12
N LYS A 97 -0.76 -8.63 7.96
CA LYS A 97 -0.49 -8.80 9.39
C LYS A 97 -1.62 -9.53 10.14
N VAL A 98 -2.87 -9.32 9.74
CA VAL A 98 -4.06 -9.96 10.38
C VAL A 98 -4.26 -11.41 9.93
N ARG A 99 -3.54 -11.88 8.90
CA ARG A 99 -3.66 -13.25 8.39
C ARG A 99 -2.75 -14.26 9.09
N GLU A 100 -1.91 -13.81 10.03
CA GLU A 100 -1.19 -14.62 11.01
C GLU A 100 -1.96 -14.58 12.34
#